data_AF-A0A017HWG9-F1
#
_entry.id   AF-A0A017HWG9-F1
#
_cell.length_a   1.000
_cell.length_b   1.000
_cell.length_c   1.000
_cell.angle_alpha   90.00
_cell.angle_beta   90.00
_cell.angle_gamma   90.00
#
_symmetry.space_group_name_H-M   'P 1'
#
loop_
_entity.id
_entity.type
_entity.pdbx_description
1 polymer ?
#
loop_
_entity_poly.entity_id
_entity_poly.type
_entity_poly.pdbx_seq_one_letter_code
_entity_poly.pdbx_strand_id
1 'polypeptide(L)'
;MTPDWQAKAEAFTAAVGDVEAMVATAEATTDLAHEDAIRLKRSTEGIVEAVDGLISRLKQNGADPNFTWTLASLLRTLRSADRRAAKLVRQASDTINGVAGAQVEAAPAPAKARAPRRPWFPGRLGDFPGKPRLAGDGAYGLEVVVEAFSQDVLDALFGPRTNEMGGGDTFCVGELLPEDRDIYSAGAVAVYVSSLKVGSLSRDDARHFREAAARAGIAGQSVDVDLLVTKGWRRRDGEEGPYRVSLDARLPFEFGSRSDRGAQTA
;
A
#
# COMPACT_ATOMS: atom_id res chain seq x y z
N MET A 1 -18.31 -50.16 -6.63
CA MET A 1 -18.75 -48.75 -6.71
C MET A 1 -17.56 -47.91 -6.33
N THR A 2 -16.90 -47.30 -7.30
CA THR A 2 -15.94 -46.23 -7.00
C THR A 2 -16.70 -45.14 -6.24
N PRO A 3 -16.24 -44.73 -5.06
CA PRO A 3 -16.92 -43.70 -4.30
C PRO A 3 -17.05 -42.42 -5.14
N ASP A 4 -18.23 -41.80 -5.15
CA ASP A 4 -18.55 -40.55 -5.85
C ASP A 4 -17.52 -39.41 -5.61
N TRP A 5 -16.77 -39.47 -4.51
CA TRP A 5 -15.71 -38.51 -4.20
C TRP A 5 -14.43 -38.69 -5.05
N GLN A 6 -14.09 -39.91 -5.51
CA GLN A 6 -12.91 -40.14 -6.36
C GLN A 6 -13.08 -39.47 -7.72
N ALA A 7 -14.25 -39.65 -8.36
CA ALA A 7 -14.56 -39.01 -9.63
C ALA A 7 -14.55 -37.47 -9.53
N LYS A 8 -15.04 -36.92 -8.41
CA LYS A 8 -14.98 -35.47 -8.13
C LYS A 8 -13.54 -34.98 -7.91
N ALA A 9 -12.71 -35.77 -7.23
CA ALA A 9 -11.30 -35.44 -7.01
C ALA A 9 -10.48 -35.47 -8.32
N GLU A 10 -10.74 -36.44 -9.20
CA GLU A 10 -10.13 -36.53 -10.52
C GLU A 10 -10.54 -35.36 -11.42
N ALA A 11 -11.85 -35.05 -11.49
CA ALA A 11 -12.35 -33.90 -12.24
C ALA A 11 -11.74 -32.57 -11.73
N PHE A 12 -11.59 -32.44 -10.42
CA PHE A 12 -10.96 -31.27 -9.82
C PHE A 12 -9.46 -31.18 -10.13
N THR A 13 -8.74 -32.30 -10.09
CA THR A 13 -7.32 -32.36 -10.44
C THR A 13 -7.10 -31.98 -11.91
N ALA A 14 -7.97 -32.45 -12.80
CA ALA A 14 -7.94 -32.07 -14.22
C ALA A 14 -8.12 -30.56 -14.40
N ALA A 15 -9.11 -29.96 -13.72
CA ALA A 15 -9.34 -28.51 -13.79
C ALA A 15 -8.14 -27.69 -13.28
N VAL A 16 -7.41 -28.15 -12.27
CA VAL A 16 -6.18 -27.49 -11.83
C VAL A 16 -5.07 -27.62 -12.87
N GLY A 17 -4.96 -28.76 -13.55
CA GLY A 17 -4.05 -28.94 -14.68
C GLY A 17 -4.33 -27.95 -15.81
N ASP A 18 -5.61 -27.71 -16.13
CA ASP A 18 -6.01 -26.73 -17.13
C ASP A 18 -5.59 -25.30 -16.74
N VAL A 19 -5.77 -24.92 -15.46
CA VAL A 19 -5.32 -23.62 -14.94
C VAL A 19 -3.80 -23.48 -15.02
N GLU A 20 -3.03 -24.53 -14.70
CA GLU A 20 -1.57 -24.50 -14.85
C GLU A 20 -1.13 -24.36 -16.31
N ALA A 21 -1.81 -25.05 -17.23
CA ALA A 21 -1.55 -24.93 -18.66
C ALA A 21 -1.86 -23.51 -19.18
N MET A 22 -2.95 -22.90 -18.70
CA MET A 22 -3.30 -21.50 -19.01
C MET A 22 -2.22 -20.54 -18.50
N VAL A 23 -1.77 -20.69 -17.25
CA VAL A 23 -0.71 -19.86 -16.67
C VAL A 23 0.60 -20.03 -17.45
N ALA A 24 0.99 -21.26 -17.78
CA ALA A 24 2.20 -21.53 -18.56
C ALA A 24 2.13 -20.93 -19.98
N THR A 25 0.97 -21.00 -20.63
CA THR A 25 0.74 -20.39 -21.95
C THR A 25 0.82 -18.86 -21.87
N ALA A 26 0.26 -18.28 -20.79
CA ALA A 26 0.35 -16.85 -20.52
C ALA A 26 1.78 -16.40 -20.24
N GLU A 27 2.58 -17.18 -19.51
CA GLU A 27 4.01 -16.92 -19.27
C GLU A 27 4.86 -17.00 -20.56
N ALA A 28 4.50 -17.89 -21.48
CA ALA A 28 5.19 -18.04 -22.76
C ALA A 28 4.84 -16.92 -23.77
N THR A 29 3.71 -16.22 -23.57
CA THR A 29 3.24 -15.16 -24.44
C THR A 29 3.74 -13.82 -23.92
N THR A 30 4.79 -13.27 -24.53
CA THR A 30 5.34 -11.94 -24.15
C THR A 30 4.38 -10.78 -24.36
N ASP A 31 3.34 -10.95 -25.18
CA ASP A 31 2.30 -9.96 -25.48
C ASP A 31 0.93 -10.34 -24.87
N LEU A 32 0.92 -10.80 -23.62
CA LEU A 32 -0.36 -10.97 -22.93
C LEU A 32 -1.00 -9.60 -22.69
N ALA A 33 -2.17 -9.35 -23.28
CA ALA A 33 -2.90 -8.11 -23.05
C ALA A 33 -3.18 -7.94 -21.54
N HIS A 34 -3.03 -6.72 -21.03
CA HIS A 34 -3.22 -6.41 -19.61
C HIS A 34 -4.60 -6.88 -19.08
N GLU A 35 -5.63 -6.82 -19.92
CA GLU A 35 -6.97 -7.32 -19.59
C GLU A 35 -7.01 -8.84 -19.39
N ASP A 36 -6.26 -9.61 -20.18
CA ASP A 36 -6.20 -11.07 -20.06
C ASP A 36 -5.44 -11.48 -18.79
N ALA A 37 -4.39 -10.73 -18.43
CA ALA A 37 -3.69 -10.91 -17.16
C ALA A 37 -4.61 -10.67 -15.95
N ILE A 38 -5.45 -9.63 -16.01
CA ILE A 38 -6.44 -9.33 -14.96
C ILE A 38 -7.51 -10.42 -14.89
N ARG A 39 -8.03 -10.89 -16.03
CA ARG A 39 -9.02 -11.98 -16.07
C ARG A 39 -8.46 -13.27 -15.47
N LEU A 40 -7.22 -13.61 -15.81
CA LEU A 40 -6.53 -14.78 -15.25
C LEU A 40 -6.40 -14.67 -13.73
N LYS A 41 -5.96 -13.51 -13.22
CA LYS A 41 -5.82 -13.27 -11.77
C LYS A 41 -7.16 -13.40 -11.03
N ARG A 42 -8.23 -12.79 -11.54
CA ARG A 42 -9.57 -12.90 -10.90
C ARG A 42 -10.06 -14.35 -10.89
N SER A 43 -9.74 -15.11 -11.93
CA SER A 43 -10.10 -16.53 -11.99
C SER A 43 -9.33 -17.36 -10.97
N THR A 44 -8.03 -17.11 -10.77
CA THR A 44 -7.22 -17.82 -9.78
C THR A 44 -7.64 -17.48 -8.35
N GLU A 45 -7.90 -16.21 -8.04
CA GLU A 45 -8.39 -15.76 -6.72
C GLU A 45 -9.70 -16.47 -6.34
N GLY A 46 -10.68 -16.49 -7.24
CA GLY A 46 -11.97 -17.14 -6.98
C GLY A 46 -11.86 -18.65 -6.74
N ILE A 47 -10.96 -19.33 -7.45
CA ILE A 47 -10.71 -20.77 -7.25
C ILE A 47 -10.02 -21.01 -5.89
N VAL A 48 -9.04 -20.18 -5.52
CA VAL A 48 -8.34 -20.29 -4.24
C VAL A 48 -9.31 -20.14 -3.06
N GLU A 49 -10.17 -19.12 -3.10
CA GLU A 49 -11.18 -18.89 -2.05
C GLU A 49 -12.18 -20.06 -1.95
N ALA A 50 -12.67 -20.56 -3.08
CA ALA A 50 -13.61 -21.69 -3.11
C ALA A 50 -12.99 -22.96 -2.48
N VAL A 51 -11.72 -23.24 -2.78
CA VAL A 51 -10.99 -24.41 -2.24
C VAL A 51 -10.74 -24.26 -0.75
N ASP A 52 -10.33 -23.07 -0.29
CA ASP A 52 -10.08 -22.82 1.14
C ASP A 52 -11.38 -22.96 1.97
N GLY A 53 -12.49 -22.45 1.41
CA GLY A 53 -13.83 -22.63 1.99
C GLY A 53 -14.30 -24.08 2.02
N LEU A 54 -13.95 -24.89 1.01
CA LEU A 54 -14.25 -26.33 0.98
C LEU A 54 -13.42 -27.09 2.03
N ILE A 55 -12.10 -26.85 2.10
CA ILE A 55 -11.21 -27.47 3.10
C ILE A 55 -11.73 -27.18 4.51
N SER A 56 -12.14 -25.94 4.77
CA SER A 56 -12.68 -25.52 6.07
C SER A 56 -13.94 -26.29 6.44
N ARG A 57 -14.90 -26.45 5.52
CA ARG A 57 -16.11 -27.24 5.73
C ARG A 57 -15.83 -28.73 5.94
N LEU A 58 -14.88 -29.29 5.19
CA LEU A 58 -14.49 -30.70 5.32
C LEU A 58 -13.87 -30.99 6.70
N LYS A 59 -13.01 -30.09 7.20
CA LYS A 59 -12.45 -30.20 8.55
C LYS A 59 -13.53 -30.17 9.64
N GLN A 60 -14.52 -29.29 9.51
CA GLN A 60 -15.64 -29.19 10.45
C GLN A 60 -16.49 -30.46 10.48
N ASN A 61 -16.64 -31.15 9.34
CA ASN A 61 -17.45 -32.36 9.22
C ASN A 61 -16.67 -33.66 9.51
N GLY A 62 -15.43 -33.57 10.00
CA GLY A 62 -14.61 -34.76 10.31
C GLY A 62 -14.20 -35.57 9.07
N ALA A 63 -13.99 -34.90 7.94
CA ALA A 63 -13.55 -35.56 6.72
C ALA A 63 -12.17 -36.25 6.87
N ASP A 64 -11.92 -37.23 6.01
CA ASP A 64 -10.68 -38.00 6.01
C ASP A 64 -9.42 -37.10 5.96
N PRO A 65 -8.47 -37.28 6.90
CA PRO A 65 -7.21 -36.54 6.93
C PRO A 65 -6.39 -36.62 5.63
N ASN A 66 -6.41 -37.75 4.93
CA ASN A 66 -5.69 -37.91 3.66
C ASN A 66 -6.32 -37.06 2.56
N PHE A 67 -7.65 -36.98 2.51
CA PHE A 67 -8.35 -36.14 1.55
C PHE A 67 -8.10 -34.65 1.81
N THR A 68 -8.15 -34.23 3.07
CA THR A 68 -7.82 -32.84 3.45
C THR A 68 -6.36 -32.49 3.17
N TRP A 69 -5.42 -33.43 3.33
CA TRP A 69 -4.01 -33.24 2.96
C TRP A 69 -3.82 -33.05 1.46
N THR A 70 -4.49 -33.85 0.63
CA THR A 70 -4.44 -33.72 -0.84
C THR A 70 -4.96 -32.36 -1.30
N LEU A 71 -6.10 -31.92 -0.76
CA LEU A 71 -6.64 -30.59 -1.06
C LEU A 71 -5.70 -29.46 -0.58
N ALA A 72 -5.07 -29.62 0.59
CA ALA A 72 -4.09 -28.65 1.07
C ALA A 72 -2.82 -28.61 0.21
N SER A 73 -2.40 -29.74 -0.38
CA SER A 73 -1.31 -29.77 -1.36
C SER A 73 -1.70 -29.05 -2.65
N LEU A 74 -2.93 -29.26 -3.11
CA LEU A 74 -3.45 -28.62 -4.31
C LEU A 74 -3.61 -27.10 -4.13
N LEU A 75 -4.06 -26.66 -2.96
CA LEU A 75 -4.14 -25.24 -2.60
C LEU A 75 -2.76 -24.57 -2.62
N ARG A 76 -1.69 -25.28 -2.25
CA ARG A 76 -0.31 -24.76 -2.38
C ARG A 76 0.05 -24.52 -3.84
N THR A 77 -0.31 -25.45 -4.74
CA THR A 77 -0.10 -25.29 -6.19
C THR A 77 -0.89 -24.10 -6.73
N LEU A 78 -2.17 -23.97 -6.37
CA LEU A 78 -3.02 -22.84 -6.80
C LEU A 78 -2.48 -21.49 -6.30
N ARG A 79 -2.07 -21.38 -5.03
CA ARG A 79 -1.42 -20.16 -4.49
C ARG A 79 -0.07 -19.86 -5.15
N SER A 80 0.60 -20.86 -5.72
CA SER A 80 1.81 -20.64 -6.52
C SER A 80 1.47 -20.09 -7.92
N ALA A 81 0.41 -20.59 -8.55
CA ALA A 81 -0.11 -20.10 -9.83
C ALA A 81 -0.63 -18.67 -9.70
N ASP A 82 -1.36 -18.36 -8.63
CA ASP A 82 -1.87 -17.01 -8.35
C ASP A 82 -0.75 -15.97 -8.20
N ARG A 83 0.32 -16.30 -7.47
CA ARG A 83 1.50 -15.44 -7.36
C ARG A 83 2.20 -15.20 -8.70
N ARG A 84 2.23 -16.21 -9.59
CA ARG A 84 2.76 -16.07 -10.95
C ARG A 84 1.88 -15.15 -11.79
N ALA A 85 0.56 -15.33 -11.76
CA ALA A 85 -0.40 -14.45 -12.43
C ALA A 85 -0.30 -12.99 -11.95
N ALA A 86 -0.18 -12.76 -10.63
CA ALA A 86 0.03 -11.42 -10.09
C ALA A 86 1.33 -10.75 -10.58
N LYS A 87 2.41 -11.54 -10.75
CA LYS A 87 3.66 -11.05 -11.32
C LYS A 87 3.49 -10.64 -12.79
N LEU A 88 2.75 -11.42 -13.58
CA LEU A 88 2.44 -11.09 -14.98
C LEU A 88 1.61 -9.80 -15.08
N VAL A 89 0.60 -9.62 -14.23
CA VAL A 89 -0.19 -8.37 -14.18
C VAL A 89 0.72 -7.17 -13.92
N ARG A 90 1.64 -7.28 -12.95
CA ARG A 90 2.61 -6.22 -12.63
C ARG A 90 3.52 -5.93 -13.81
N GLN A 91 4.08 -6.95 -14.47
CA GLN A 91 4.91 -6.78 -15.65
C GLN A 91 4.16 -6.09 -16.80
N ALA A 92 2.91 -6.49 -17.06
CA ALA A 92 2.07 -5.84 -18.07
C ALA A 92 1.78 -4.36 -17.73
N SER A 93 1.51 -4.05 -16.45
CA SER A 93 1.35 -2.66 -15.98
C SER A 93 2.64 -1.84 -16.13
N ASP A 94 3.79 -2.42 -15.79
CA ASP A 94 5.09 -1.76 -15.92
C ASP A 94 5.43 -1.49 -17.39
N THR A 95 5.07 -2.37 -18.32
CA THR A 95 5.20 -2.12 -19.77
C THR A 95 4.32 -0.95 -20.22
N ILE A 96 3.06 -0.90 -19.79
CA ILE A 96 2.15 0.23 -20.12
C ILE A 96 2.70 1.55 -19.58
N ASN A 97 3.18 1.57 -18.33
CA ASN A 97 3.71 2.77 -17.69
C ASN A 97 5.11 3.15 -18.19
N GLY A 98 5.93 2.16 -18.57
CA GLY A 98 7.29 2.35 -19.08
C GLY A 98 7.34 2.91 -20.51
N VAL A 99 6.34 2.61 -21.34
CA VAL A 99 6.19 3.24 -22.67
C VAL A 99 5.89 4.75 -22.52
N ALA A 100 5.32 5.21 -21.41
CA ALA A 100 5.13 6.64 -21.12
C ALA A 100 6.39 7.32 -20.53
N GLY A 101 7.46 6.58 -20.25
CA GLY A 101 8.62 7.05 -19.48
C GLY A 101 9.98 6.84 -20.14
N ALA A 102 10.06 6.76 -21.47
CA ALA A 102 11.33 6.55 -22.16
C ALA A 102 12.28 7.76 -22.05
N GLN A 103 13.37 7.52 -21.29
CA GLN A 103 14.66 8.22 -21.20
C GLN A 103 14.78 9.47 -20.31
N VAL A 104 15.11 9.22 -19.03
CA VAL A 104 16.05 10.08 -18.29
C VAL A 104 17.31 9.26 -17.99
N GLU A 105 18.37 9.60 -18.71
CA GLU A 105 19.71 9.01 -18.63
C GLU A 105 20.32 9.26 -17.24
N ALA A 106 20.75 8.17 -16.59
CA ALA A 106 21.27 8.19 -15.23
C ALA A 106 22.67 8.82 -15.17
N ALA A 107 22.79 9.96 -14.48
CA ALA A 107 24.07 10.61 -14.19
C ALA A 107 24.85 9.88 -13.07
N PRO A 108 26.20 9.89 -13.10
CA PRO A 108 27.04 9.10 -12.21
C PRO A 108 27.11 9.68 -10.79
N ALA A 109 27.24 8.78 -9.81
CA ALA A 109 27.24 9.08 -8.37
C ALA A 109 28.47 9.90 -7.91
N PRO A 110 28.31 10.95 -7.09
CA PRO A 110 29.44 11.62 -6.45
C PRO A 110 29.77 11.03 -5.07
N ALA A 111 31.06 11.10 -4.76
CA ALA A 111 31.74 10.55 -3.61
C ALA A 111 31.38 11.21 -2.26
N LYS A 112 31.68 10.47 -1.19
CA LYS A 112 31.42 10.75 0.23
C LYS A 112 31.88 12.15 0.68
N ALA A 113 30.94 13.00 1.09
CA ALA A 113 31.19 14.13 1.99
C ALA A 113 30.02 14.27 3.00
N ARG A 114 30.36 14.31 4.29
CA ARG A 114 29.44 14.54 5.42
C ARG A 114 29.24 16.05 5.59
N ALA A 115 28.01 16.53 5.39
CA ALA A 115 27.53 17.88 5.69
C ALA A 115 26.03 17.79 6.06
N PRO A 116 25.45 18.75 6.82
CA PRO A 116 24.11 18.62 7.40
C PRO A 116 23.06 18.47 6.31
N ARG A 117 22.23 17.42 6.43
CA ARG A 117 21.19 17.04 5.48
C ARG A 117 20.10 18.12 5.44
N ARG A 118 20.25 19.12 4.58
CA ARG A 118 19.08 19.79 4.00
C ARG A 118 18.28 18.71 3.26
N PRO A 119 16.97 18.55 3.52
CA PRO A 119 16.15 17.59 2.79
C PRO A 119 16.27 17.88 1.29
N TRP A 120 16.72 16.88 0.55
CA TRP A 120 16.67 16.89 -0.90
C TRP A 120 15.18 16.88 -1.28
N PHE A 121 14.66 18.01 -1.76
CA PHE A 121 13.37 18.07 -2.44
C PHE A 121 13.63 17.90 -3.95
N PRO A 122 13.40 16.73 -4.56
CA PRO A 122 13.23 16.70 -6.01
C PRO A 122 11.94 17.45 -6.33
N GLY A 123 11.96 18.26 -7.38
CA GLY A 123 10.93 19.24 -7.69
C GLY A 123 9.48 18.74 -7.64
N ARG A 124 8.64 19.55 -6.98
CA ARG A 124 7.21 19.81 -7.21
C ARG A 124 6.42 18.72 -7.94
N LEU A 125 6.03 17.68 -7.21
CA LEU A 125 4.74 17.04 -7.45
C LEU A 125 3.76 17.67 -6.47
N GLY A 126 2.78 18.46 -6.96
CA GLY A 126 1.61 18.86 -6.17
C GLY A 126 1.47 20.33 -5.76
N ASP A 127 2.18 21.29 -6.35
CA ASP A 127 1.81 22.71 -6.18
C ASP A 127 0.51 22.99 -6.99
N PHE A 128 -0.65 22.63 -6.43
CA PHE A 128 -1.93 23.08 -6.95
C PHE A 128 -2.17 24.50 -6.40
N PRO A 129 -2.14 25.55 -7.24
CA PRO A 129 -2.40 26.90 -6.77
C PRO A 129 -3.79 26.96 -6.13
N GLY A 130 -3.82 27.32 -4.85
CA GLY A 130 -5.07 27.55 -4.10
C GLY A 130 -5.42 26.51 -3.04
N LYS A 131 -4.68 25.40 -2.90
CA LYS A 131 -4.94 24.44 -1.82
C LYS A 131 -4.36 24.94 -0.48
N PRO A 132 -5.13 24.97 0.62
CA PRO A 132 -4.60 25.33 1.93
C PRO A 132 -3.53 24.33 2.38
N ARG A 133 -2.50 24.82 3.07
CA ARG A 133 -1.42 24.00 3.62
C ARG A 133 -1.31 24.21 5.12
N LEU A 134 -1.04 23.13 5.84
CA LEU A 134 -0.81 23.17 7.27
C LEU A 134 0.56 23.78 7.58
N ALA A 135 0.60 24.68 8.54
CA ALA A 135 1.84 25.27 9.03
C ALA A 135 2.54 24.31 10.00
N GLY A 136 3.83 24.12 9.76
CA GLY A 136 4.72 23.27 10.55
C GLY A 136 6.06 23.96 10.80
N ASP A 137 6.84 23.40 11.72
CA ASP A 137 8.12 23.93 12.18
C ASP A 137 9.32 23.04 11.89
N GLY A 138 9.10 21.96 11.15
CA GLY A 138 10.09 20.94 10.85
C GLY A 138 10.36 19.97 11.99
N ALA A 139 9.62 20.02 13.11
CA ALA A 139 9.82 19.08 14.22
C ALA A 139 9.18 17.71 13.97
N TYR A 140 8.18 17.63 13.07
CA TYR A 140 7.42 16.41 12.79
C TYR A 140 6.90 15.72 14.05
N GLY A 141 6.34 16.50 14.99
CA GLY A 141 5.99 16.01 16.32
C GLY A 141 4.63 15.31 16.43
N LEU A 142 3.77 15.44 15.41
CA LEU A 142 2.41 14.90 15.47
C LEU A 142 2.36 13.51 14.82
N GLU A 143 2.15 12.47 15.62
CA GLU A 143 2.10 11.09 15.12
C GLU A 143 0.75 10.77 14.47
N VAL A 144 0.80 10.10 13.32
CA VAL A 144 -0.38 9.57 12.62
C VAL A 144 -0.66 8.15 13.09
N VAL A 145 -1.91 7.85 13.39
CA VAL A 145 -2.36 6.50 13.69
C VAL A 145 -2.41 5.71 12.39
N VAL A 146 -1.47 4.79 12.22
CA VAL A 146 -1.37 3.91 11.06
C VAL A 146 -2.07 2.59 11.37
N GLU A 147 -3.04 2.23 10.55
CA GLU A 147 -3.76 0.96 10.70
C GLU A 147 -2.94 -0.21 10.15
N ALA A 148 -3.23 -1.43 10.64
CA ALA A 148 -2.49 -2.62 10.21
C ALA A 148 -2.56 -2.84 8.69
N PHE A 149 -3.71 -2.58 8.07
CA PHE A 149 -3.87 -2.70 6.60
C PHE A 149 -3.08 -1.62 5.83
N SER A 150 -2.79 -0.47 6.44
CA SER A 150 -2.03 0.60 5.82
C SER A 150 -0.54 0.28 5.70
N GLN A 151 -0.06 -0.74 6.42
CA GLN A 151 1.34 -1.18 6.34
C GLN A 151 1.69 -1.68 4.93
N ASP A 152 0.80 -2.42 4.28
CA ASP A 152 1.01 -2.92 2.91
C ASP A 152 1.07 -1.76 1.90
N VAL A 153 0.27 -0.72 2.12
CA VAL A 153 0.28 0.51 1.31
C VAL A 153 1.60 1.26 1.48
N LEU A 154 2.11 1.35 2.71
CA LEU A 154 3.39 1.99 3.00
C LEU A 154 4.58 1.20 2.43
N ASP A 155 4.54 -0.13 2.47
CA ASP A 155 5.52 -0.99 1.79
C ASP A 155 5.52 -0.77 0.27
N ALA A 156 4.33 -0.58 -0.34
CA ALA A 156 4.22 -0.30 -1.76
C ALA A 156 4.75 1.09 -2.15
N LEU A 157 4.50 2.11 -1.32
CA LEU A 157 4.90 3.50 -1.56
C LEU A 157 6.38 3.76 -1.28
N PHE A 158 6.90 3.25 -0.16
CA PHE A 158 8.23 3.57 0.35
C PHE A 158 9.22 2.41 0.20
N GLY A 159 8.79 1.28 -0.35
CA GLY A 159 9.57 0.07 -0.50
C GLY A 159 9.53 -0.81 0.76
N PRO A 160 10.06 -2.04 0.68
CA PRO A 160 9.94 -3.02 1.76
C PRO A 160 10.71 -2.60 3.02
N ARG A 161 10.24 -3.10 4.17
CA ARG A 161 10.93 -2.99 5.47
C ARG A 161 12.39 -3.45 5.37
N THR A 162 13.28 -2.67 5.99
CA THR A 162 14.73 -2.90 5.92
C THR A 162 15.26 -3.57 7.20
N ASN A 163 16.40 -4.23 7.07
CA ASN A 163 17.07 -4.93 8.17
C ASN A 163 17.69 -3.97 9.18
N GLU A 164 17.86 -2.71 8.80
CA GLU A 164 18.46 -1.66 9.61
C GLU A 164 17.40 -1.05 10.54
N MET A 165 17.75 -0.95 11.82
CA MET A 165 16.91 -0.30 12.83
C MET A 165 16.87 1.20 12.51
N GLY A 166 15.67 1.74 12.25
CA GLY A 166 15.49 3.12 11.77
C GLY A 166 15.54 3.26 10.25
N GLY A 167 15.02 2.26 9.52
CA GLY A 167 14.91 2.25 8.07
C GLY A 167 14.59 3.63 7.50
N GLY A 168 15.47 4.10 6.62
CA GLY A 168 15.70 5.52 6.38
C GLY A 168 14.45 6.40 6.27
N ASP A 169 14.54 7.53 6.94
CA ASP A 169 13.54 8.59 6.94
C ASP A 169 13.28 9.13 5.53
N THR A 170 12.01 9.14 5.13
CA THR A 170 11.54 9.71 3.87
C THR A 170 10.66 10.91 4.15
N PHE A 171 11.02 12.07 3.60
CA PHE A 171 10.17 13.25 3.63
C PHE A 171 9.27 13.27 2.39
N CYS A 172 7.97 13.50 2.56
CA CYS A 172 7.04 13.65 1.46
C CYS A 172 5.93 14.66 1.79
N VAL A 173 5.05 14.92 0.82
CA VAL A 173 3.85 15.73 1.03
C VAL A 173 2.65 14.78 1.04
N GLY A 174 1.76 14.97 2.01
CA GLY A 174 0.49 14.29 2.09
C GLY A 174 -0.68 15.26 2.14
N GLU A 175 -1.88 14.68 2.17
CA GLU A 175 -3.13 15.41 2.22
C GLU A 175 -3.93 14.97 3.46
N LEU A 176 -4.44 15.94 4.21
CA LEU A 176 -5.42 15.73 5.28
C LEU A 176 -6.81 15.94 4.70
N LEU A 177 -7.68 14.95 4.86
CA LEU A 177 -9.06 14.99 4.38
C LEU A 177 -10.03 14.64 5.52
N PRO A 178 -10.94 15.54 5.91
CA PRO A 178 -12.02 15.21 6.84
C PRO A 178 -12.96 14.16 6.26
N GLU A 179 -13.13 13.03 6.97
CA GLU A 179 -14.07 11.96 6.61
C GLU A 179 -15.39 12.15 7.35
N ASP A 180 -16.30 12.92 6.74
CA ASP A 180 -17.62 13.21 7.35
C ASP A 180 -18.66 12.11 7.12
N ARG A 181 -18.39 11.20 6.17
CA ARG A 181 -19.33 10.17 5.72
C ARG A 181 -19.03 8.77 6.25
N ASP A 182 -18.00 8.63 7.08
CA ASP A 182 -17.70 7.33 7.67
C ASP A 182 -18.71 7.00 8.80
N ILE A 183 -19.29 5.81 8.71
CA ILE A 183 -20.30 5.31 9.65
C ILE A 183 -19.64 4.94 10.98
N TYR A 184 -18.36 4.55 10.96
CA TYR A 184 -17.64 4.05 12.13
C TYR A 184 -16.94 5.13 12.94
N SER A 185 -16.46 6.18 12.26
CA SER A 185 -15.67 7.25 12.89
C SER A 185 -16.10 8.64 12.41
N ALA A 186 -17.31 9.05 12.80
CA ALA A 186 -17.78 10.41 12.55
C ALA A 186 -16.77 11.43 13.08
N GLY A 187 -16.23 12.26 12.18
CA GLY A 187 -15.28 13.31 12.53
C GLY A 187 -13.80 12.92 12.38
N ALA A 188 -13.48 11.75 11.84
CA ALA A 188 -12.10 11.39 11.54
C ALA A 188 -11.47 12.31 10.48
N VAL A 189 -10.14 12.42 10.52
CA VAL A 189 -9.35 13.11 9.51
C VAL A 189 -8.33 12.10 9.00
N ALA A 190 -8.51 11.69 7.75
CA ALA A 190 -7.64 10.72 7.11
C ALA A 190 -6.41 11.41 6.50
N VAL A 191 -5.30 10.68 6.51
CA VAL A 191 -4.03 11.11 5.92
C VAL A 191 -3.82 10.30 4.64
N TYR A 192 -3.61 11.00 3.53
CA TYR A 192 -3.37 10.43 2.21
C TYR A 192 -1.97 10.76 1.71
N VAL A 193 -1.34 9.81 1.02
CA VAL A 193 -0.09 10.01 0.26
C VAL A 193 -0.30 9.41 -1.12
N SER A 194 -0.08 10.18 -2.17
CA SER A 194 -0.30 9.74 -3.56
C SER A 194 -1.70 9.13 -3.77
N SER A 195 -2.73 9.78 -3.20
CA SER A 195 -4.14 9.34 -3.23
C SER A 195 -4.45 8.02 -2.51
N LEU A 196 -3.51 7.45 -1.76
CA LEU A 196 -3.71 6.26 -0.95
C LEU A 196 -3.80 6.63 0.53
N LYS A 197 -4.79 6.09 1.25
CA LYS A 197 -4.96 6.32 2.69
C LYS A 197 -3.87 5.59 3.47
N VAL A 198 -3.03 6.35 4.16
CA VAL A 198 -1.91 5.81 4.95
C VAL A 198 -2.21 5.75 6.44
N GLY A 199 -3.21 6.48 6.92
CA GLY A 199 -3.61 6.48 8.32
C GLY A 199 -4.65 7.55 8.62
N SER A 200 -4.81 7.85 9.91
CA SER A 200 -5.70 8.91 10.39
C SER A 200 -5.09 9.65 11.58
N LEU A 201 -5.54 10.88 11.80
CA LEU A 201 -5.23 11.60 13.03
C LEU A 201 -5.87 10.92 14.24
N SER A 202 -5.24 11.08 15.42
CA SER A 202 -5.88 10.72 16.68
C SER A 202 -7.21 11.46 16.83
N ARG A 203 -8.14 10.95 17.64
CA ARG A 203 -9.46 11.59 17.80
C ARG A 203 -9.37 13.02 18.32
N ASP A 204 -8.43 13.28 19.24
CA ASP A 204 -8.23 14.61 19.81
C ASP A 204 -7.60 15.56 18.79
N ASP A 205 -6.59 15.10 18.04
CA ASP A 205 -5.97 15.90 16.99
C ASP A 205 -6.92 16.17 15.82
N ALA A 206 -7.72 15.17 15.43
CA ALA A 206 -8.76 15.32 14.42
C ALA A 206 -9.79 16.39 14.84
N ARG A 207 -10.21 16.41 16.11
CA ARG A 207 -11.09 17.45 16.65
C ARG A 207 -10.45 18.83 16.55
N HIS A 208 -9.21 18.98 17.01
CA HIS A 208 -8.48 20.26 16.94
C HIS A 208 -8.25 20.73 15.51
N PHE A 209 -7.96 19.81 14.58
CA PHE A 209 -7.79 20.12 13.16
C PHE A 209 -9.09 20.66 12.58
N ARG A 210 -10.22 20.02 12.87
CA ARG A 210 -11.53 20.44 12.37
C ARG A 210 -11.97 21.79 12.93
N GLU A 211 -11.73 22.04 14.21
CA GLU A 211 -11.98 23.35 14.84
C GLU A 211 -11.13 24.45 14.19
N ALA A 212 -9.85 24.18 13.94
CA ALA A 212 -8.98 25.11 13.23
C ALA A 212 -9.46 25.35 11.80
N ALA A 213 -9.78 24.28 11.05
CA ALA A 213 -10.27 24.37 9.67
C ALA A 213 -11.58 25.16 9.57
N ALA A 214 -12.49 24.98 10.53
CA ALA A 214 -13.72 25.76 10.63
C ALA A 214 -13.45 27.24 10.90
N ARG A 215 -12.54 27.56 11.85
CA ARG A 215 -12.14 28.95 12.13
C ARG A 215 -11.48 29.62 10.92
N ALA A 216 -10.75 28.87 10.11
CA ALA A 216 -10.11 29.35 8.88
C ALA A 216 -11.05 29.37 7.65
N GLY A 217 -12.31 28.94 7.78
CA GLY A 217 -13.27 28.93 6.67
C GLY A 217 -13.02 27.87 5.59
N ILE A 218 -12.25 26.84 5.91
CA ILE A 218 -11.87 25.73 5.01
C ILE A 218 -12.38 24.37 5.49
N ALA A 219 -13.43 24.36 6.32
CA ALA A 219 -14.04 23.13 6.81
C ALA A 219 -14.45 22.22 5.63
N GLY A 220 -14.11 20.93 5.74
CA GLY A 220 -14.40 19.91 4.73
C GLY A 220 -13.47 19.93 3.50
N GLN A 221 -12.55 20.90 3.39
CA GLN A 221 -11.56 20.92 2.30
C GLN A 221 -10.35 20.05 2.64
N SER A 222 -9.67 19.54 1.61
CA SER A 222 -8.37 18.87 1.78
C SER A 222 -7.25 19.88 1.99
N VAL A 223 -6.33 19.56 2.90
CA VAL A 223 -5.21 20.43 3.29
C VAL A 223 -3.90 19.69 3.05
N ASP A 224 -2.92 20.34 2.42
CA ASP A 224 -1.59 19.75 2.25
C ASP A 224 -0.78 19.81 3.55
N VAL A 225 0.02 18.78 3.81
CA VAL A 225 0.89 18.70 4.99
C VAL A 225 2.21 18.06 4.64
N ASP A 226 3.30 18.53 5.25
CA ASP A 226 4.60 17.89 5.15
C ASP A 226 4.65 16.66 6.08
N LEU A 227 5.15 15.55 5.57
CA LEU A 227 5.21 14.27 6.25
C LEU A 227 6.64 13.77 6.39
N LEU A 228 6.90 13.12 7.51
CA LEU A 228 8.07 12.28 7.75
C LEU A 228 7.60 10.84 7.92
N VAL A 229 8.05 9.98 7.02
CA VAL A 229 7.81 8.54 7.08
C VAL A 229 9.09 7.84 7.49
N THR A 230 9.09 7.28 8.69
CA THR A 230 10.16 6.42 9.19
C THR A 230 9.81 4.98 8.87
N LYS A 231 10.67 4.29 8.11
CA LYS A 231 10.35 2.94 7.64
C LYS A 231 10.30 1.95 8.79
N GLY A 232 9.43 0.95 8.63
CA GLY A 232 9.46 -0.24 9.44
C GLY A 232 10.80 -0.98 9.30
N TRP A 233 11.15 -1.74 10.33
CA TRP A 233 12.36 -2.57 10.32
C TRP A 233 11.99 -4.05 10.42
N ARG A 234 12.84 -4.93 9.91
CA ARG A 234 12.68 -6.38 10.03
C ARG A 234 14.00 -7.03 10.44
N ARG A 235 14.04 -7.61 11.64
CA ARG A 235 15.20 -8.35 12.13
C ARG A 235 15.28 -9.74 11.50
N ARG A 236 16.46 -10.35 11.63
CA ARG A 236 16.77 -11.68 11.07
C ARG A 236 16.01 -12.81 11.76
N ASP A 237 15.60 -12.61 13.00
CA ASP A 237 14.76 -13.51 13.80
C ASP A 237 13.27 -13.50 13.37
N GLY A 238 12.89 -12.60 12.46
CA GLY A 238 11.51 -12.42 12.01
C GLY A 238 10.72 -11.39 12.79
N GLU A 239 11.32 -10.69 13.78
CA GLU A 239 10.67 -9.55 14.43
C GLU A 239 10.54 -8.38 13.43
N GLU A 240 9.35 -7.79 13.36
CA GLU A 240 9.06 -6.64 12.50
C GLU A 240 8.56 -5.46 13.34
N GLY A 241 9.12 -4.28 13.08
CA GLY A 241 8.62 -3.00 13.59
C GLY A 241 7.74 -2.31 12.54
N PRO A 242 6.64 -1.66 12.96
CA PRO A 242 5.74 -0.99 12.03
C PRO A 242 6.35 0.28 11.44
N TYR A 243 5.81 0.71 10.31
CA TYR A 243 6.03 2.07 9.80
C TYR A 243 5.50 3.12 10.78
N ARG A 244 6.20 4.25 10.87
CA ARG A 244 5.73 5.43 11.59
C ARG A 244 5.61 6.61 10.63
N VAL A 245 4.51 7.35 10.77
CA VAL A 245 4.22 8.53 9.96
C VAL A 245 4.00 9.69 10.90
N SER A 246 4.72 10.79 10.69
CA SER A 246 4.65 11.99 11.52
C SER A 246 4.38 13.22 10.65
N LEU A 247 3.51 14.12 11.11
CA LEU A 247 3.17 15.36 10.43
C LEU A 247 4.02 16.51 10.94
N ASP A 248 4.45 17.37 10.02
CA ASP A 248 4.97 18.69 10.35
C ASP A 248 3.81 19.64 10.65
N ALA A 249 3.37 19.64 11.90
CA ALA A 249 2.24 20.42 12.36
C ALA A 249 2.46 20.92 13.80
N ARG A 250 1.94 22.11 14.10
CA ARG A 250 1.85 22.63 15.47
C ARG A 250 0.43 22.64 15.98
N LEU A 251 0.27 22.47 17.29
CA LEU A 251 -0.98 22.71 17.99
C LEU A 251 -0.92 24.08 18.69
N PRO A 252 -1.96 24.93 18.59
CA PRO A 252 -3.14 24.74 17.75
C PRO A 252 -2.79 24.76 16.25
N PHE A 253 -3.56 24.03 15.44
CA PHE A 253 -3.32 24.00 14.00
C PHE A 253 -3.50 25.37 13.36
N GLU A 254 -2.54 25.72 12.50
CA GLU A 254 -2.51 26.95 11.72
C GLU A 254 -2.37 26.61 10.23
N PHE A 255 -2.96 27.43 9.37
CA PHE A 255 -2.91 27.28 7.92
C PHE A 255 -2.19 28.46 7.31
N GLY A 256 -1.23 28.21 6.43
CA GLY A 256 -0.37 29.23 5.83
C GLY A 256 -0.28 29.12 4.32
N SER A 257 0.06 30.25 3.68
CA SER A 257 0.44 30.26 2.27
C SER A 257 1.93 29.92 2.13
N ARG A 258 2.34 29.18 1.08
CA ARG A 258 3.75 28.77 0.90
C ARG A 258 4.72 29.98 0.81
N SER A 259 4.19 31.15 0.47
CA SER A 259 4.91 32.43 0.38
C SER A 259 5.55 32.89 1.70
N ASP A 260 5.00 32.48 2.85
CA ASP A 260 5.38 33.07 4.14
C ASP A 260 6.63 32.41 4.77
N ARG A 261 6.96 31.16 4.42
CA ARG A 261 8.14 30.45 4.98
C ARG A 261 9.49 30.92 4.41
N GLY A 262 9.52 31.58 3.26
CA GLY A 262 10.75 32.11 2.66
C GLY A 262 11.22 33.44 3.26
N ALA A 263 10.34 34.14 4.00
CA ALA A 263 10.59 35.51 4.47
C ALA A 263 11.03 35.63 5.94
N GLN A 264 11.02 34.54 6.72
CA GLN A 264 11.30 34.58 8.17
C GLN A 264 12.74 34.19 8.59
N THR A 265 13.66 33.99 7.64
CA THR A 265 15.08 33.69 7.95
C THR A 265 16.06 34.64 7.23
N ALA A 266 15.79 35.95 7.28
CA ALA A 266 16.74 36.98 6.88
C ALA A 266 16.99 37.95 8.04
#